data_AF-A0A5K0X8L1-F1
#
_entry.id   AF-A0A5K0X8L1-F1
#
_cell.length_a   1.000
_cell.length_b   1.000
_cell.length_c   1.000
_cell.angle_alpha   90.00
_cell.angle_beta   90.00
_cell.angle_gamma   90.00
#
_symmetry.space_group_name_H-M   'P 1'
#
loop_
_entity.id
_entity.type
_entity.pdbx_description
1 polymer ?
#
loop_
_entity_poly.entity_id
_entity_poly.type
_entity_poly.pdbx_seq_one_letter_code
_entity_poly.pdbx_strand_id
1 'polypeptide(L)' 'RAKQLAEAVGGQVIPLSELENFHPEDGMILANTTPVGMTPKTGVSLMPK' A
#
# COMPACT_ATOMS: atom_id res chain seq x y z
N ARG A 1 5.81 12.93 -2.85
CA ARG A 1 6.42 11.98 -1.88
C ARG A 1 6.46 10.56 -2.43
N ALA A 2 5.33 9.85 -2.63
CA ALA A 2 5.34 8.49 -3.19
C ALA A 2 6.08 8.41 -4.56
N LYS A 3 5.78 9.34 -5.48
CA LYS A 3 6.46 9.45 -6.78
C LYS A 3 7.98 9.57 -6.66
N GLN A 4 8.45 10.49 -5.81
CA GLN A 4 9.88 10.72 -5.57
C GLN A 4 10.57 9.48 -4.97
N LEU A 5 9.89 8.75 -4.07
CA LEU A 5 10.43 7.52 -3.48
C LEU A 5 10.58 6.43 -4.53
N ALA A 6 9.54 6.20 -5.34
CA ALA A 6 9.58 5.21 -6.41
C ALA A 6 10.67 5.54 -7.44
N GLU A 7 10.80 6.80 -7.87
CA GLU A 7 11.87 7.24 -8.77
C GLU A 7 13.26 6.98 -8.17
N ALA A 8 13.44 7.21 -6.87
CA ALA A 8 14.72 7.01 -6.19
C ALA A 8 15.13 5.53 -6.06
N VAL A 9 14.17 4.60 -6.01
CA VAL A 9 14.44 3.15 -5.84
C VAL A 9 14.15 2.32 -7.10
N GLY A 10 13.81 2.96 -8.22
CA GLY A 10 13.40 2.28 -9.46
C GLY A 10 12.07 1.52 -9.34
N GLY A 11 11.21 1.91 -8.40
CA GLY A 11 9.91 1.30 -8.16
C GLY A 11 8.77 1.92 -8.97
N GLN A 12 7.56 1.41 -8.77
CA GLN A 12 6.32 1.95 -9.35
C GLN A 12 5.46 2.58 -8.26
N VAL A 13 4.64 3.56 -8.66
CA VAL A 13 3.62 4.16 -7.78
C VAL A 13 2.25 3.80 -8.30
N ILE A 14 1.40 3.37 -7.38
CA ILE A 14 -0.05 3.32 -7.57
C ILE A 14 -0.72 4.31 -6.60
N PRO A 15 -1.81 4.97 -6.99
CA PRO A 15 -2.70 5.67 -6.06
C PRO A 15 -3.26 4.71 -5.00
N LEU A 16 -3.43 5.20 -3.77
CA LEU A 16 -4.01 4.39 -2.68
C LEU A 16 -5.43 3.88 -3.02
N SER A 17 -6.20 4.66 -3.78
CA SER A 17 -7.53 4.26 -4.27
C SER A 17 -7.51 3.09 -5.26
N GLU A 18 -6.39 2.86 -5.94
CA GLU A 18 -6.25 1.73 -6.86
C GLU A 18 -5.83 0.45 -6.14
N LEU A 19 -5.28 0.54 -4.92
CA LEU A 19 -4.88 -0.62 -4.12
C LEU A 19 -6.06 -1.57 -3.85
N GLU A 20 -7.28 -1.05 -3.68
CA GLU A 20 -8.48 -1.87 -3.47
C GLU A 20 -8.82 -2.77 -4.66
N ASN A 21 -8.46 -2.35 -5.87
CA ASN A 21 -8.69 -3.11 -7.12
C ASN A 21 -7.39 -3.73 -7.66
N PHE A 22 -6.31 -3.67 -6.90
CA PHE A 22 -5.04 -4.23 -7.31
C PHE A 22 -5.09 -5.76 -7.15
N HIS A 23 -4.84 -6.46 -8.25
CA HIS A 23 -4.75 -7.92 -8.26
C HIS A 23 -3.28 -8.32 -8.17
N PRO A 24 -2.77 -8.68 -6.96
CA PRO A 24 -1.38 -9.08 -6.81
C PRO A 24 -1.09 -10.37 -7.58
N GLU A 25 0.10 -10.46 -8.16
CA GLU A 25 0.61 -11.72 -8.69
C GLU A 25 0.93 -12.69 -7.53
N ASP A 26 0.92 -13.98 -7.83
CA ASP A 26 1.26 -15.01 -6.85
C ASP A 26 2.64 -14.74 -6.23
N GLY A 27 2.68 -14.68 -4.90
CA GLY A 27 3.90 -14.43 -4.13
C GLY A 27 4.21 -12.97 -3.84
N MET A 28 3.40 -12.01 -4.29
CA MET A 28 3.54 -10.60 -3.86
C MET A 28 3.22 -10.44 -2.36
N ILE A 29 3.92 -9.51 -1.70
CA ILE A 29 3.78 -9.22 -0.26
C ILE A 29 3.34 -7.76 -0.06
N LEU A 30 2.29 -7.54 0.73
CA LEU A 30 1.87 -6.20 1.16
C LEU A 30 2.58 -5.81 2.47
N ALA A 31 3.40 -4.76 2.43
CA ALA A 31 4.07 -4.20 3.59
C ALA A 31 3.54 -2.80 3.95
N ASN A 32 2.57 -2.74 4.86
CA ASN A 32 2.07 -1.45 5.38
C ASN A 32 3.14 -0.76 6.24
N THR A 33 3.55 0.44 5.86
CA THR A 33 4.47 1.31 6.63
C THR A 33 3.78 2.57 7.16
N THR A 34 2.45 2.61 7.11
CA THR A 34 1.63 3.70 7.62
C THR A 34 0.97 3.32 8.95
N PRO A 35 0.52 4.31 9.75
CA PRO A 35 -0.22 4.04 10.99
C PRO A 35 -1.64 3.47 10.82
N VAL A 36 -2.07 3.11 9.60
CA VAL A 36 -3.39 2.50 9.38
C VAL A 36 -3.48 1.19 10.16
N GLY A 37 -4.57 1.02 10.92
CA GLY A 37 -4.79 -0.14 11.80
C GLY A 37 -4.20 0.01 13.21
N MET A 38 -3.45 1.07 13.49
CA MET A 38 -2.94 1.34 14.85
C MET A 38 -4.00 1.99 15.74
N THR A 39 -3.87 1.80 17.05
CA THR A 39 -4.69 2.49 18.07
C THR A 39 -4.69 4.01 17.85
N PRO A 40 -5.85 4.68 17.88
CA PRO A 40 -7.19 4.17 18.19
C PRO A 40 -7.99 3.63 16.99
N LYS A 41 -7.44 3.65 15.77
CA LYS A 41 -8.13 3.31 14.51
C LYS A 41 -7.88 1.84 14.10
N THR A 42 -8.21 0.91 14.98
CA THR A 42 -7.96 -0.53 14.78
C THR A 42 -8.86 -1.19 13.73
N GLY A 43 -10.00 -0.59 13.40
CA GLY A 43 -10.95 -1.13 12.41
C GLY A 43 -10.60 -0.82 10.95
N VAL A 44 -9.48 -0.16 10.66
CA VAL A 44 -9.08 0.23 9.30
C VAL A 44 -7.94 -0.69 8.82
N SER A 45 -8.08 -1.25 7.62
CA SER A 45 -7.09 -2.16 7.01
C SER A 45 -6.74 -1.69 5.60
N LEU A 46 -5.48 -1.93 5.19
CA LEU A 46 -5.00 -1.72 3.82
C LEU A 46 -5.04 -2.99 2.96
N MET A 47 -5.54 -4.10 3.51
CA MET A 47 -5.74 -5.31 2.72
C MET A 47 -6.84 -5.06 1.67
N PRO A 48 -6.57 -5.32 0.38
CA PRO A 48 -7.60 -5.32 -0.66
C PRO A 48 -8.71 -6.32 -0.28
N LYS A 49 -9.96 -6.03 -0.67
CA LYS A 49 -11.11 -6.90 -0.38
C LYS A 49 -11.36 -7.91 -1.49
#